data_AF-A0A495AA11-F1
#
_entry.id   AF-A0A495AA11-F1
#
_cell.length_a   1.000
_cell.length_b   1.000
_cell.length_c   1.000
_cell.angle_alpha   90.00
_cell.angle_beta   90.00
_cell.angle_gamma   90.00
#
_symmetry.space_group_name_H-M   'P 1'
#
loop_
_entity.id
_entity.type
_entity.pdbx_description
1 polymer ?
#
loop_
_entity_poly.entity_id
_entity_poly.type
_entity_poly.pdbx_seq_one_letter_code
_entity_poly.pdbx_strand_id
1 'polypeptide(L)'
;MTKGSNSSAAPPPNTFARAVNAELRAYAARRKWSQRRLAEESDIPQSSLSKMVWQESRPLTVHYLKVICEALQVDPVSIVSAAERTVRSADRATTQQDYRLAAKEHGQPDVSEEDYL
;
A
#
# COMPACT_ATOMS: atom_id res chain seq x y z
N MET A 1 31.78 -2.92 -27.22
CA MET A 1 30.33 -2.62 -27.18
C MET A 1 29.84 -2.79 -25.75
N THR A 2 29.90 -1.75 -24.94
CA THR A 2 29.42 -1.77 -23.55
C THR A 2 27.92 -1.52 -23.56
N LYS A 3 27.15 -2.55 -23.21
CA LYS A 3 25.69 -2.49 -23.13
C LYS A 3 25.29 -1.49 -22.05
N GLY A 4 24.78 -0.33 -22.46
CA GLY A 4 24.21 0.66 -21.55
C GLY A 4 23.09 0.03 -20.74
N SER A 5 23.36 -0.20 -19.46
CA SER A 5 22.34 -0.59 -18.48
C SER A 5 21.43 0.61 -18.25
N ASN A 6 20.34 0.72 -19.02
CA ASN A 6 19.24 1.64 -18.72
C ASN A 6 18.41 1.07 -17.56
N SER A 7 19.02 0.99 -16.38
CA SER A 7 18.28 0.94 -15.12
C SER A 7 17.82 2.36 -14.79
N SER A 8 16.86 2.88 -15.56
CA SER A 8 16.05 4.00 -15.12
C SER A 8 15.34 3.51 -13.86
N ALA A 9 15.80 3.96 -12.70
CA ALA A 9 15.19 3.62 -11.43
C ALA A 9 13.72 4.08 -11.51
N ALA A 10 12.80 3.11 -11.61
CA ALA A 10 11.39 3.43 -11.59
C ALA A 10 11.10 4.22 -10.30
N PRO A 11 10.28 5.27 -10.36
CA PRO A 11 9.93 6.02 -9.16
C PRO A 11 9.38 5.06 -8.09
N PRO A 12 9.66 5.33 -6.81
CA PRO A 12 9.16 4.48 -5.74
C PRO A 12 7.63 4.39 -5.80
N PRO A 13 7.03 3.25 -5.41
CA PRO A 13 5.59 3.10 -5.49
C PRO A 13 4.90 4.10 -4.56
N ASN A 14 3.87 4.75 -5.09
CA ASN A 14 3.02 5.63 -4.31
C ASN A 14 2.23 4.84 -3.25
N THR A 15 1.61 5.55 -2.30
CA THR A 15 0.88 4.96 -1.16
C THR A 15 -0.17 3.94 -1.61
N PHE A 16 -0.88 4.22 -2.70
CA PHE A 16 -1.88 3.32 -3.26
C PHE A 16 -1.25 2.02 -3.81
N ALA A 17 -0.20 2.11 -4.61
CA ALA A 17 0.52 0.94 -5.13
C ALA A 17 1.08 0.06 -3.99
N ARG A 18 1.60 0.68 -2.93
CA ARG A 18 2.05 -0.05 -1.72
C ARG A 18 0.90 -0.74 -1.01
N ALA A 19 -0.26 -0.09 -0.91
CA ALA A 19 -1.46 -0.69 -0.34
C ALA A 19 -1.98 -1.88 -1.17
N VAL A 20 -1.97 -1.79 -2.50
CA VAL A 20 -2.30 -2.91 -3.40
C VAL A 20 -1.34 -4.08 -3.17
N ASN A 21 -0.04 -3.83 -3.14
CA ASN A 21 0.96 -4.86 -2.86
C ASN A 21 0.77 -5.49 -1.47
N ALA A 22 0.43 -4.69 -0.45
CA ALA A 22 0.15 -5.18 0.89
C ALA A 22 -1.09 -6.09 0.94
N GLU A 23 -2.16 -5.75 0.21
CA GLU A 23 -3.35 -6.60 0.12
C GLU A 23 -3.05 -7.93 -0.57
N LEU A 24 -2.28 -7.93 -1.66
CA LEU A 24 -1.84 -9.18 -2.31
C LEU A 24 -1.05 -10.07 -1.34
N ARG A 25 -0.13 -9.47 -0.57
CA ARG A 25 0.61 -10.18 0.49
C ARG A 25 -0.32 -10.70 1.58
N ALA A 26 -1.33 -9.94 1.98
CA ALA A 26 -2.30 -10.35 2.98
C ALA A 26 -3.14 -11.54 2.51
N TYR A 27 -3.59 -11.56 1.26
CA TYR A 27 -4.32 -12.69 0.69
C TYR A 27 -3.45 -13.95 0.59
N ALA A 28 -2.19 -13.81 0.16
CA ALA A 28 -1.24 -14.92 0.16
C ALA A 28 -1.03 -15.47 1.59
N ALA A 29 -0.88 -14.59 2.58
CA ALA A 29 -0.72 -14.97 3.98
C ALA A 29 -1.95 -15.69 4.55
N ARG A 30 -3.17 -15.21 4.27
CA ARG A 30 -4.43 -15.85 4.67
C ARG A 30 -4.55 -17.28 4.13
N ARG A 31 -4.00 -17.53 2.94
CA ARG A 31 -3.93 -18.86 2.32
C ARG A 31 -2.74 -19.71 2.77
N LYS A 32 -1.85 -19.16 3.63
CA LYS A 32 -0.56 -19.77 4.01
C LYS A 32 0.34 -20.06 2.80
N TRP A 33 0.26 -19.23 1.76
CA TRP A 33 1.07 -19.39 0.56
C TRP A 33 2.42 -18.69 0.76
N SER A 34 3.50 -19.42 0.48
CA SER A 34 4.83 -18.85 0.39
C SER A 34 4.98 -18.07 -0.92
N GLN A 35 5.98 -17.20 -1.00
CA GLN A 35 6.33 -16.51 -2.24
C GLN A 35 6.65 -17.50 -3.37
N ARG A 36 7.34 -18.60 -3.06
CA ARG A 36 7.63 -19.69 -4.02
C ARG A 36 6.33 -20.29 -4.57
N ARG A 37 5.38 -20.61 -3.69
CA ARG A 37 4.10 -21.17 -4.12
C ARG A 37 3.33 -20.20 -5.01
N LEU A 38 3.25 -18.93 -4.62
CA LEU A 38 2.55 -17.94 -5.45
C LEU A 38 3.21 -17.79 -6.83
N ALA A 39 4.55 -17.83 -6.89
CA ALA A 39 5.28 -17.79 -8.15
C ALA A 39 4.97 -18.99 -9.06
N GLU A 40 4.88 -20.20 -8.48
CA GLU A 40 4.50 -21.43 -9.20
C GLU A 40 3.06 -21.34 -9.73
N GLU A 41 2.10 -20.94 -8.89
CA GLU A 41 0.68 -20.86 -9.26
C GLU A 41 0.39 -19.74 -10.27
N SER A 42 1.19 -18.68 -10.27
CA SER A 42 1.03 -17.53 -11.18
C SER A 42 1.86 -17.64 -12.46
N ASP A 43 2.73 -18.66 -12.57
CA ASP A 43 3.76 -18.77 -13.62
C ASP A 43 4.63 -17.49 -13.78
N ILE A 44 4.88 -16.81 -12.66
CA ILE A 44 5.73 -15.60 -12.62
C ILE A 44 7.03 -16.00 -11.95
N PRO A 45 8.21 -15.69 -12.53
CA PRO A 45 9.48 -15.98 -11.88
C PRO A 45 9.51 -15.38 -10.47
N GLN A 46 9.89 -16.19 -9.46
CA GLN A 46 9.88 -15.76 -8.06
C GLN A 46 10.64 -14.45 -7.84
N SER A 47 11.76 -14.24 -8.55
CA SER A 47 12.55 -13.02 -8.49
C SER A 47 11.80 -11.78 -9.02
N SER A 48 11.01 -11.94 -10.09
CA SER A 48 10.14 -10.89 -10.62
C SER A 48 8.99 -10.59 -9.65
N LEU A 49 8.33 -11.64 -9.15
CA LEU A 49 7.25 -11.52 -8.18
C LEU A 49 7.72 -10.81 -6.90
N SER A 50 8.91 -11.16 -6.41
CA SER A 50 9.56 -10.51 -5.26
C SER A 50 9.80 -9.02 -5.48
N LYS A 51 10.39 -8.67 -6.62
CA LYS A 51 10.67 -7.27 -6.98
C LYS A 51 9.40 -6.42 -7.08
N MET A 52 8.30 -7.01 -7.54
CA MET A 52 7.03 -6.28 -7.71
C MET A 52 6.24 -6.14 -6.39
N VAL A 53 6.05 -7.23 -5.66
CA VAL A 53 5.05 -7.30 -4.56
C VAL A 53 5.68 -7.17 -3.16
N TRP A 54 6.93 -7.59 -2.97
CA TRP A 54 7.59 -7.57 -1.65
C TRP A 54 8.64 -6.49 -1.52
N GLN A 55 9.54 -6.38 -2.49
CA GLN A 55 10.62 -5.39 -2.47
C GLN A 55 10.17 -4.05 -3.04
N GLU A 56 9.06 -4.03 -3.79
CA GLU A 56 8.46 -2.80 -4.32
C GLU A 56 9.46 -2.02 -5.22
N SER A 57 10.45 -2.71 -5.79
CA SER A 57 11.52 -2.15 -6.63
C SER A 57 11.20 -2.17 -8.13
N ARG A 58 10.09 -2.82 -8.50
CA ARG A 58 9.52 -2.79 -9.85
C ARG A 58 8.02 -2.51 -9.77
N PRO A 59 7.46 -1.71 -10.69
CA PRO A 59 6.02 -1.47 -10.75
C PRO A 59 5.23 -2.76 -10.97
N LEU A 60 4.14 -2.93 -10.22
CA LEU A 60 3.13 -3.94 -10.51
C LEU A 60 2.23 -3.43 -11.64
N THR A 61 2.31 -4.06 -12.82
CA THR A 61 1.43 -3.71 -13.95
C THR A 61 0.06 -4.36 -13.79
N VAL A 62 -0.95 -3.85 -14.51
CA VAL A 62 -2.31 -4.42 -14.51
C VAL A 62 -2.32 -5.89 -14.96
N HIS A 63 -1.45 -6.25 -15.91
CA HIS A 63 -1.27 -7.64 -16.32
C HIS A 63 -0.86 -8.54 -15.15
N TYR A 64 0.22 -8.18 -14.44
CA TYR A 64 0.69 -8.96 -13.30
C TYR A 64 -0.29 -8.96 -12.13
N LEU A 65 -1.01 -7.85 -11.91
CA LEU A 65 -2.11 -7.81 -10.94
C LEU A 65 -3.16 -8.88 -11.28
N LYS A 66 -3.60 -8.95 -12.55
CA LYS A 66 -4.62 -9.93 -12.98
C LYS A 66 -4.14 -11.37 -12.77
N VAL A 67 -2.93 -11.69 -13.23
CA VAL A 67 -2.34 -13.04 -13.13
C VAL A 67 -2.18 -13.48 -11.67
N ILE A 68 -1.69 -12.58 -10.80
CA ILE A 68 -1.55 -12.88 -9.37
C ILE A 68 -2.91 -13.07 -8.70
N CYS A 69 -3.91 -12.24 -9.03
CA CYS A 69 -5.27 -12.36 -8.53
C CYS A 69 -5.94 -13.68 -8.97
N GLU A 70 -5.73 -14.12 -10.21
CA GLU A 70 -6.20 -15.41 -10.70
C GLU A 70 -5.58 -16.58 -9.92
N ALA A 71 -4.26 -16.56 -9.72
CA ALA A 71 -3.57 -17.56 -8.91
C ALA A 71 -4.12 -17.59 -7.47
N LEU A 72 -4.34 -16.41 -6.88
CA LEU A 72 -4.96 -16.26 -5.56
C LEU A 72 -6.48 -16.48 -5.56
N GLN A 73 -7.09 -16.82 -6.70
CA GLN A 73 -8.55 -16.96 -6.91
C GLN A 73 -9.35 -15.85 -6.20
N VAL A 74 -8.88 -14.62 -6.34
CA VAL A 74 -9.48 -13.42 -5.79
C VAL A 74 -9.78 -12.46 -6.93
N ASP A 75 -10.91 -11.79 -6.84
CA ASP A 75 -11.26 -10.76 -7.80
C ASP A 75 -10.35 -9.52 -7.64
N PRO A 76 -9.74 -8.99 -8.73
CA PRO A 76 -8.90 -7.80 -8.65
C PRO A 76 -9.61 -6.56 -8.09
N VAL A 77 -10.92 -6.40 -8.32
CA VAL A 77 -11.68 -5.27 -7.78
C VAL A 77 -11.70 -5.31 -6.26
N SER A 78 -11.78 -6.51 -5.67
CA SER A 78 -11.71 -6.72 -4.22
C SER A 78 -10.36 -6.27 -3.63
N ILE A 79 -9.24 -6.56 -4.31
CA ILE A 79 -7.89 -6.12 -3.91
C ILE A 79 -7.78 -4.59 -3.97
N VAL A 80 -8.15 -4.01 -5.11
CA VAL A 80 -8.08 -2.57 -5.35
C VAL A 80 -8.98 -1.80 -4.37
N SER A 81 -10.19 -2.29 -4.14
CA SER A 81 -11.14 -1.66 -3.20
C SER A 81 -10.68 -1.76 -1.75
N ALA A 82 -10.01 -2.84 -1.36
CA ALA A 82 -9.40 -2.96 -0.03
C ALA A 82 -8.24 -1.96 0.12
N ALA A 83 -7.36 -1.87 -0.87
CA ALA A 83 -6.26 -0.91 -0.88
C ALA A 83 -6.76 0.55 -0.78
N GLU A 84 -7.79 0.90 -1.56
CA GLU A 84 -8.41 2.23 -1.54
C GLU A 84 -8.99 2.57 -0.15
N ARG A 85 -9.66 1.62 0.50
CA ARG A 85 -10.17 1.80 1.86
C ARG A 85 -9.04 2.00 2.87
N THR A 86 -7.94 1.28 2.72
CA THR A 86 -6.76 1.41 3.59
C THR A 86 -6.13 2.79 3.46
N VAL A 87 -5.91 3.28 2.23
CA VAL A 87 -5.36 4.62 1.97
C VAL A 87 -6.27 5.70 2.57
N ARG A 88 -7.57 5.64 2.28
CA ARG A 88 -8.55 6.61 2.78
C ARG A 88 -8.65 6.62 4.31
N SER A 89 -8.50 5.46 4.95
CA SER A 89 -8.52 5.36 6.41
C SER A 89 -7.25 5.94 7.03
N ALA A 90 -6.09 5.73 6.40
CA ALA A 90 -4.83 6.34 6.81
C ALA A 90 -4.88 7.87 6.71
N ASP A 91 -5.41 8.41 5.62
CA ASP A 91 -5.56 9.86 5.44
C ASP A 91 -6.44 10.48 6.54
N ARG A 92 -7.58 9.85 6.84
CA ARG A 92 -8.49 10.29 7.92
C ARG A 92 -7.83 10.24 9.29
N ALA A 93 -7.04 9.20 9.56
CA ALA A 93 -6.32 9.07 10.82
C ALA A 93 -5.28 10.18 11.00
N THR A 94 -4.54 10.52 9.94
CA THR A 94 -3.59 11.64 9.93
C THR A 94 -4.31 12.96 10.24
N THR A 95 -5.40 13.28 9.53
CA THR A 95 -6.18 14.51 9.79
C THR A 95 -6.69 14.59 11.23
N GLN A 96 -7.12 13.47 11.82
CA GLN A 96 -7.58 13.44 13.21
C GLN A 96 -6.43 13.65 14.21
N GLN A 97 -5.24 13.14 13.91
CA GLN A 97 -4.03 13.37 14.72
C GLN A 97 -3.60 14.84 14.67
N ASP A 98 -3.61 15.45 13.49
CA ASP A 98 -3.28 16.88 13.32
C ASP A 98 -4.23 17.77 14.11
N TYR A 99 -5.54 17.50 14.06
CA TYR A 99 -6.53 18.24 14.84
C TYR A 99 -6.33 18.06 16.35
N ARG A 100 -5.99 16.84 16.78
CA ARG A 100 -5.68 16.56 18.19
C ARG A 100 -4.41 17.25 18.67
N LEU A 101 -3.41 17.43 17.81
CA LEU A 101 -2.19 18.16 18.14
C LEU A 101 -2.48 19.66 18.26
N ALA A 102 -3.16 20.25 17.29
CA ALA A 102 -3.55 21.66 17.31
C ALA A 102 -4.40 22.02 18.55
N ALA A 103 -5.33 21.15 18.93
CA ALA A 103 -6.14 21.34 20.14
C ALA A 103 -5.33 21.29 21.45
N LYS A 104 -4.12 20.70 21.46
CA LYS A 104 -3.23 20.70 22.63
C LYS A 104 -2.31 21.90 22.68
N GLU A 105 -1.95 22.47 21.53
CA GLU A 105 -1.08 23.66 21.44
C GLU A 105 -1.83 24.95 21.75
N HIS A 106 -3.11 25.03 21.36
CA HIS A 106 -4.01 26.07 21.86
C HIS A 106 -4.49 25.67 23.26
N GLY A 107 -3.67 25.96 24.27
CA GLY A 107 -4.07 25.93 25.66
C GLY A 107 -5.43 26.61 25.83
N GLN A 108 -6.29 25.97 26.62
CA GLN A 108 -7.61 26.43 27.03
C GLN A 108 -7.62 27.97 27.09
N PRO A 109 -8.45 28.68 26.30
CA PRO A 109 -8.47 30.13 26.39
C PRO A 109 -8.80 30.48 27.84
N ASP A 110 -7.88 31.21 28.47
CA ASP A 110 -8.02 31.76 29.83
C ASP A 110 -9.01 32.93 29.76
N VAL A 111 -10.26 32.61 29.41
CA VAL A 111 -11.38 33.52 29.49
C VAL A 111 -12.21 33.06 30.68
N SER A 112 -11.88 33.61 31.85
CA SER A 112 -12.77 33.58 32.99
C SER A 112 -14.07 34.30 32.61
N GLU A 113 -15.22 33.67 32.87
CA GLU A 113 -16.54 34.31 32.75
C GLU A 113 -16.66 35.58 33.63
N GLU A 114 -15.72 35.77 34.57
CA GLU A 114 -15.64 36.91 35.48
C GLU A 114 -15.23 38.24 34.81
N ASP A 115 -14.69 38.22 33.57
CA ASP A 115 -14.30 39.44 32.84
C ASP A 115 -15.46 40.09 32.05
N TYR A 116 -16.65 39.49 32.07
CA TYR A 116 -17.85 39.98 31.36
C TYR A 116 -18.96 40.51 32.30
N LEU A 117 -18.68 40.66 33.59
CA LEU A 117 -19.56 41.29 34.58
C LEU A 117 -18.96 42.61 35.09
#